data_AF-A0A1E2RXR9-F1
#
_entry.id   AF-A0A1E2RXR9-F1
#
_cell.length_a   1.000
_cell.length_b   1.000
_cell.length_c   1.000
_cell.angle_alpha   90.00
_cell.angle_beta   90.00
_cell.angle_gamma   90.00
#
_symmetry.space_group_name_H-M   'P 1'
#
loop_
_entity.id
_entity.type
_entity.pdbx_description
1 polymer ?
#
loop_
_entity_poly.entity_id
_entity_poly.type
_entity_poly.pdbx_seq_one_letter_code
_entity_poly.pdbx_strand_id
1 'polypeptide(L)'
;MANEKPKFTLVDDPSLRETYADTMISTGFFNGVCVLTMGATRFIPKRTNEAPKDGTAPTVYTTARLAMTPNAAVEVVNVLTNMLNTLSQAERAAQAAQEQPKH
;
A
#
# COMPACT_ATOMS: atom_id res chain seq x y z
N MET A 1 31.77 -4.51 -21.06
CA MET A 1 31.83 -3.71 -19.83
C MET A 1 30.39 -3.53 -19.37
N ALA A 2 30.01 -4.13 -18.24
CA ALA A 2 28.64 -4.05 -17.73
C ALA A 2 28.34 -2.59 -17.38
N ASN A 3 27.31 -2.02 -18.00
CA ASN A 3 26.86 -0.67 -17.74
C ASN A 3 26.12 -0.67 -16.39
N GLU A 4 26.85 -0.51 -15.29
CA GLU A 4 26.24 -0.36 -13.97
C GLU A 4 25.35 0.88 -13.99
N LYS A 5 24.04 0.68 -13.80
CA LYS A 5 23.08 1.78 -13.74
C LYS A 5 23.48 2.70 -12.58
N PRO A 6 23.54 4.03 -12.79
CA PRO A 6 23.90 4.96 -11.73
C PRO A 6 22.96 4.80 -10.54
N LYS A 7 23.52 4.60 -9.36
CA LYS A 7 22.78 4.42 -8.11
C LYS A 7 22.30 5.79 -7.63
N PHE A 8 20.99 5.99 -7.55
CA PHE A 8 20.43 7.22 -6.99
C PHE A 8 20.78 7.34 -5.50
N THR A 9 21.12 8.56 -5.06
CA THR A 9 21.22 8.89 -3.63
C THR A 9 19.82 9.21 -3.12
N LEU A 10 19.36 8.44 -2.14
CA LEU A 10 18.09 8.68 -1.46
C LEU A 10 18.34 9.68 -0.33
N VAL A 11 17.58 10.78 -0.32
CA VAL A 11 17.58 11.78 0.75
C VAL A 11 16.12 12.06 1.11
N ASP A 12 15.75 11.81 2.35
CA ASP A 12 14.39 12.04 2.81
C ASP A 12 14.15 13.55 3.01
N ASP A 13 13.01 14.02 2.52
CA ASP A 13 12.58 15.39 2.76
C ASP A 13 12.06 15.52 4.21
N PRO A 14 12.44 16.56 4.99
CA PRO A 14 11.97 16.75 6.36
C PRO A 14 10.45 16.87 6.51
N SER A 15 9.73 17.18 5.43
CA SER A 15 8.26 17.25 5.39
C SER A 15 7.59 15.94 5.02
N LEU A 16 8.37 14.88 4.76
CA LEU A 16 7.84 13.55 4.45
C LEU A 16 6.91 13.09 5.58
N ARG A 17 5.69 12.71 5.21
CA ARG A 17 4.70 12.15 6.13
C ARG A 17 4.35 10.75 5.69
N GLU A 18 4.62 9.79 6.56
CA GLU A 18 4.10 8.44 6.40
C GLU A 18 2.59 8.45 6.61
N THR A 19 1.87 7.90 5.64
CA THR A 19 0.41 7.84 5.69
C THR A 19 -0.03 6.40 5.61
N TYR A 20 -0.82 5.98 6.61
CA TYR A 20 -1.46 4.69 6.58
C TYR A 20 -2.72 4.72 5.71
N ALA A 21 -2.88 3.71 4.87
CA ALA A 21 -4.10 3.45 4.13
C ALA A 21 -4.33 1.94 4.03
N ASP A 22 -5.55 1.51 4.32
CA ASP A 22 -5.99 0.10 4.25
C ASP A 22 -6.86 -0.16 3.01
N THR A 23 -7.34 0.90 2.37
CA THR A 23 -8.36 0.82 1.33
C THR A 23 -7.99 1.65 0.12
N MET A 24 -8.03 1.04 -1.07
CA MET A 24 -7.99 1.76 -2.33
C MET A 24 -9.38 2.33 -2.63
N ILE A 25 -9.52 3.65 -2.64
CA ILE A 25 -10.81 4.33 -2.87
C ILE A 25 -11.09 4.46 -4.36
N SER A 26 -10.12 4.95 -5.12
CA SER A 26 -10.27 5.13 -6.56
C SER A 26 -8.92 5.15 -7.27
N THR A 27 -8.98 4.80 -8.55
CA THR A 27 -7.89 4.95 -9.50
C THR A 27 -8.37 5.80 -10.67
N GLY A 28 -7.45 6.52 -11.29
CA GLY A 28 -7.79 7.35 -12.45
C GLY A 28 -6.58 7.71 -13.28
N PHE A 29 -6.85 8.09 -14.53
CA PHE A 29 -5.85 8.60 -15.44
C PHE A 29 -6.31 9.96 -15.94
N PHE A 30 -5.59 11.01 -15.56
CA PHE A 30 -5.96 12.40 -15.84
C PHE A 30 -4.75 13.16 -16.35
N ASN A 31 -4.90 13.87 -17.46
CA ASN A 31 -3.84 14.70 -18.06
C ASN A 31 -2.48 13.99 -18.21
N GLY A 32 -2.49 12.70 -18.57
CA GLY A 32 -1.27 11.91 -18.74
C GLY A 32 -0.65 11.38 -17.44
N VAL A 33 -1.33 11.51 -16.30
CA VAL A 33 -0.86 11.13 -14.97
C VAL A 33 -1.76 10.06 -14.37
N CYS A 34 -1.16 9.03 -13.78
CA CYS A 34 -1.85 8.01 -13.00
C CYS A 34 -2.11 8.54 -11.59
N VAL A 35 -3.35 8.50 -11.13
CA VAL A 35 -3.76 8.97 -9.80
C VAL A 35 -4.37 7.82 -9.01
N LEU A 36 -3.85 7.60 -7.81
CA LEU A 36 -4.37 6.66 -6.82
C LEU A 36 -4.91 7.45 -5.63
N THR A 37 -6.14 7.18 -5.22
CA THR A 37 -6.74 7.72 -4.01
C THR A 37 -6.90 6.60 -3.00
N MET A 38 -6.29 6.76 -1.83
CA MET A 38 -6.24 5.77 -0.78
C MET A 38 -6.84 6.33 0.51
N GLY A 39 -7.38 5.44 1.34
CA GLY A 39 -8.00 5.81 2.60
C GLY A 39 -7.79 4.79 3.70
N ALA A 40 -8.25 5.18 4.88
CA ALA A 40 -8.29 4.34 6.07
C ALA A 40 -9.75 4.16 6.52
N THR A 41 -10.14 2.90 6.78
CA THR A 41 -11.44 2.60 7.38
C THR A 41 -11.47 3.07 8.82
N ARG A 42 -12.58 3.71 9.23
CA ARG A 42 -12.83 4.06 10.63
C ARG A 42 -14.31 3.86 10.97
N PHE A 43 -14.54 3.30 12.16
CA PHE A 43 -15.87 3.20 12.76
C PHE A 43 -16.12 4.46 13.60
N ILE A 44 -16.56 5.54 12.95
CA ILE A 44 -16.89 6.80 13.64
C ILE A 44 -18.42 6.86 13.80
N PRO A 45 -18.95 6.97 15.04
CA PRO A 45 -20.37 7.21 15.24
C PRO A 45 -20.78 8.57 14.66
N LYS A 46 -21.99 8.66 14.11
CA LYS A 46 -22.49 9.91 13.49
C LYS A 46 -22.67 11.06 14.49
N ARG A 47 -22.75 10.76 15.79
CA ARG A 47 -22.90 11.72 16.88
C ARG A 47 -22.03 11.31 18.07
N THR A 48 -21.50 12.29 18.79
CA THR A 48 -20.59 12.11 19.93
C THR A 48 -21.19 11.29 21.09
N ASN A 49 -22.53 11.18 21.14
CA ASN A 49 -23.27 10.49 22.21
C ASN A 49 -23.88 9.15 21.76
N GLU A 50 -23.58 8.67 20.56
CA GLU A 50 -24.09 7.39 20.06
C GLU A 50 -22.95 6.37 20.02
N ALA A 51 -23.18 5.16 20.57
CA ALA A 51 -22.29 4.04 20.32
C ALA A 51 -22.32 3.68 18.82
N PRO A 52 -21.22 3.19 18.23
CA PRO A 52 -21.24 2.63 16.88
C PRO A 52 -22.34 1.56 16.81
N LYS A 53 -23.29 1.70 15.89
CA LYS A 53 -24.35 0.69 15.73
C LYS A 53 -23.76 -0.56 15.09
N ASP A 54 -24.06 -1.72 15.66
CA ASP A 54 -23.70 -3.01 15.05
C ASP A 54 -24.31 -3.11 13.64
N GLY A 55 -23.49 -3.47 12.66
CA GLY A 55 -23.88 -3.58 11.25
C GLY A 55 -23.73 -2.31 10.41
N THR A 56 -23.21 -1.20 10.96
CA THR A 56 -22.87 -0.02 10.14
C THR A 56 -21.58 -0.26 9.38
N ALA A 57 -21.59 -0.11 8.04
CA ALA A 57 -20.37 -0.17 7.25
C ALA A 57 -19.39 0.94 7.70
N PRO A 58 -18.09 0.63 7.87
CA PRO A 58 -17.11 1.62 8.28
C PRO A 58 -16.99 2.72 7.22
N THR A 59 -16.78 3.96 7.67
CA THR A 59 -16.52 5.07 6.76
C THR A 59 -15.06 5.04 6.36
N VAL A 60 -14.78 5.07 5.05
CA VAL A 60 -13.41 5.19 4.53
C VAL A 60 -13.07 6.68 4.39
N TYR A 61 -12.07 7.12 5.14
CA TYR A 61 -11.58 8.50 5.07
C TYR A 61 -10.40 8.55 4.11
N THR A 62 -10.42 9.46 3.13
CA THR A 62 -9.27 9.68 2.24
C THR A 62 -8.09 10.16 3.07
N THR A 63 -6.99 9.41 3.03
CA THR A 63 -5.77 9.73 3.78
C THR A 63 -4.64 10.14 2.85
N ALA A 64 -4.56 9.55 1.65
CA ALA A 64 -3.50 9.83 0.70
C ALA A 64 -4.01 9.91 -0.74
N ARG A 65 -3.38 10.77 -1.53
CA ARG A 65 -3.49 10.81 -2.99
C ARG A 65 -2.09 10.79 -3.58
N LEU A 66 -1.85 9.84 -4.48
CA LEU A 66 -0.57 9.68 -5.14
C LEU A 66 -0.78 9.89 -6.64
N ALA A 67 -0.08 10.88 -7.19
CA ALA A 67 -0.10 11.19 -8.62
C ALA A 67 1.30 10.91 -9.18
N MET A 68 1.38 10.13 -10.26
CA MET A 68 2.64 9.68 -10.83
C MET A 68 2.58 9.57 -12.35
N THR A 69 3.72 9.69 -13.00
CA THR A 69 3.83 9.49 -14.44
C THR A 69 3.59 8.02 -14.80
N PRO A 70 3.24 7.70 -16.06
CA PRO A 70 3.02 6.32 -16.48
C PRO A 70 4.24 5.41 -16.25
N ASN A 71 5.44 5.93 -16.50
CA ASN A 71 6.68 5.18 -16.29
C ASN A 71 6.89 4.84 -14.80
N ALA A 72 6.68 5.80 -13.91
CA ALA A 72 6.75 5.56 -12.47
C ALA A 72 5.68 4.54 -12.01
N ALA A 73 4.47 4.58 -12.59
CA ALA A 73 3.43 3.60 -12.29
C ALA A 73 3.84 2.17 -12.65
N VAL A 74 4.48 1.98 -13.81
CA VAL A 74 5.00 0.67 -14.22
C VAL A 74 6.07 0.17 -13.24
N GLU A 75 6.97 1.05 -12.81
CA GLU A 75 8.00 0.70 -11.82
C GLU A 75 7.38 0.31 -10.47
N VAL A 76 6.38 1.07 -10.00
CA VAL A 76 5.64 0.74 -8.77
C VAL A 76 4.99 -0.64 -8.88
N VAL A 77 4.33 -0.95 -10.01
CA VAL A 77 3.75 -2.29 -10.22
C VAL A 77 4.81 -3.38 -10.12
N ASN A 78 5.95 -3.21 -10.79
CA ASN A 78 7.03 -4.20 -10.75
C ASN A 78 7.57 -4.42 -9.33
N VAL A 79 7.78 -3.34 -8.58
CA VAL A 79 8.25 -3.41 -7.18
C VAL A 79 7.22 -4.10 -6.30
N LEU A 80 5.94 -3.75 -6.42
CA LEU A 80 4.85 -4.39 -5.66
C LEU A 80 4.72 -5.87 -5.99
N THR A 81 4.81 -6.26 -7.27
CA THR A 81 4.80 -7.67 -7.68
C THR A 81 5.96 -8.43 -7.04
N ASN A 82 7.16 -7.86 -7.04
CA ASN A 82 8.31 -8.48 -6.39
C ASN A 82 8.09 -8.64 -4.87
N MET A 83 7.58 -7.62 -4.19
CA MET A 83 7.27 -7.69 -2.76
C MET A 83 6.24 -8.78 -2.45
N LEU A 84 5.16 -8.86 -3.23
CA LEU A 84 4.14 -9.90 -3.07
C LEU A 84 4.70 -11.30 -3.30
N ASN A 85 5.56 -11.46 -4.30
CA ASN A 85 6.22 -12.75 -4.56
C ASN A 85 7.10 -13.16 -3.37
N THR A 86 7.90 -12.23 -2.82
CA THR A 86 8.73 -12.47 -1.63
C THR A 86 7.88 -12.87 -0.42
N LEU A 87 6.77 -12.18 -0.17
CA LEU A 87 5.84 -12.52 0.91
C LEU A 87 5.26 -13.92 0.74
N SER A 88 4.80 -14.26 -0.47
CA SER A 88 4.24 -15.59 -0.75
C SER A 88 5.26 -16.72 -0.53
N GLN A 89 6.53 -16.48 -0.86
CA GLN A 89 7.61 -17.43 -0.64
C GLN A 89 7.92 -17.59 0.86
N ALA A 90 7.92 -16.48 1.61
CA ALA A 90 8.11 -16.50 3.06
C ALA A 90 6.97 -17.25 3.77
N GLU A 91 5.72 -17.05 3.37
CA GLU A 91 4.57 -17.80 3.90
C GLU A 91 4.68 -19.31 3.65
N ARG A 92 5.03 -19.71 2.42
CA ARG A 92 5.24 -21.13 2.08
C ARG A 92 6.38 -21.75 2.87
N ALA A 93 7.48 -21.03 3.06
CA ALA A 93 8.61 -21.50 3.86
C ALA A 93 8.23 -21.64 5.35
N ALA A 94 7.43 -20.72 5.89
CA ALA A 94 6.93 -20.79 7.26
C ALA A 94 5.98 -21.98 7.46
N GLN A 95 5.12 -22.28 6.48
CA GLN A 95 4.24 -23.46 6.51
C GLN A 95 5.04 -24.77 6.44
N ALA A 96 6.03 -24.87 5.53
CA ALA A 96 6.89 -26.05 5.43
C ALA A 96 7.74 -26.31 6.70
N ALA A 97 8.10 -25.25 7.44
CA ALA A 97 8.81 -25.36 8.71
C ALA A 97 7.90 -25.81 9.87
N GLN A 98 6.58 -25.56 9.79
CA GLN A 98 5.60 -26.05 10.76
C GLN A 98 5.18 -27.51 10.51
N GLU A 99 5.29 -27.99 9.27
CA GLU A 99 4.96 -29.37 8.88
C GLU A 99 6.10 -30.38 9.10
N GLN A 100 7.27 -29.97 9.60
CA GLN A 100 8.30 -30.92 10.06
C GLN A 100 8.06 -31.26 11.54
N PRO A 101 7.50 -32.45 11.87
CA PRO A 101 7.45 -32.87 13.26
C PRO A 101 8.87 -33.16 13.72
N LYS A 102 9.25 -32.59 14.87
CA LYS A 102 10.45 -33.00 15.61
C LYS A 102 10.33 -34.49 15.92
N HIS A 103 11.12 -35.30 15.21
CA HIS A 103 11.39 -36.68 15.56
C HIS A 103 12.28 -36.75 16.80
#